data_AF-A0AAV3U7N3-F1
#
_entry.id   AF-A0AAV3U7N3-F1
#
_cell.length_a   1.000
_cell.length_b   1.000
_cell.length_c   1.000
_cell.angle_alpha   90.00
_cell.angle_beta   90.00
_cell.angle_gamma   90.00
#
_symmetry.space_group_name_H-M   'P 1'
#
loop_
_entity.id
_entity.type
_entity.pdbx_description
1 polymer ?
#
loop_
_entity_poly.entity_id
_entity_poly.type
_entity_poly.pdbx_seq_one_letter_code
_entity_poly.pdbx_strand_id
1 'polypeptide(L)'
;MDWYNRAQRESKPIEYQIILEPTQQQWLYALPLADLTLGASGTTRDFTTIYHTPIAKRLVYRVESTLSYKIEPQQLPSWFRQRNLSLPEGYNSKTVAMAQKWRAEGARPGQIIDRFLSMITRDYTYTLEAPLLARDSVDDFLWNTKAGYCEHYASAFVVFMRAAGIPARVVAGYQGGEKIEDFIQVSQADAHAWAEVWLEGEGWKRVDPTAAIAPERVRSGVRAVFDRSVRNPLSMEAYRHIDLLNRLRLQIDVFNYRWQTFVLNYNSDRQLSLVQKIFGAKNLWQMAFMVSSVIVLCVAIFVLLAYLKQRPNALAPEIKAIRRLEKKIAKLGLVRRPGETVSQFLTRAGHRLPRQAKSLQEILLNFEKVTYQNQPQHLTALKTQIEQFKAR
;
A
#
# COMPACT_ATOMS: atom_id res chain seq x y z
N MET A 1 31.23 -24.41 10.94
CA MET A 1 30.70 -25.74 10.60
C MET A 1 30.19 -25.67 9.18
N ASP A 2 30.70 -26.52 8.30
CA ASP A 2 30.29 -26.54 6.91
C ASP A 2 29.00 -27.38 6.75
N TRP A 3 27.86 -26.69 6.62
CA TRP A 3 26.56 -27.32 6.47
C TRP A 3 26.35 -27.90 5.05
N TYR A 4 27.21 -27.57 4.08
CA TYR A 4 27.08 -28.04 2.69
C TYR A 4 27.23 -29.57 2.58
N ASN A 5 28.02 -30.19 3.45
CA ASN A 5 28.21 -31.66 3.47
C ASN A 5 26.94 -32.43 3.88
N ARG A 6 25.89 -31.74 4.31
CA ARG A 6 24.60 -32.35 4.68
C ARG A 6 23.59 -32.35 3.54
N ALA A 7 23.96 -31.85 2.37
CA ALA A 7 23.14 -31.83 1.18
C ALA A 7 23.78 -32.67 0.08
N GLN A 8 22.96 -33.44 -0.63
CA GLN A 8 23.33 -34.18 -1.83
C GLN A 8 22.89 -33.36 -3.05
N ARG A 9 23.86 -32.97 -3.89
CA ARG A 9 23.62 -32.25 -5.13
C ARG A 9 23.40 -33.26 -6.26
N GLU A 10 22.22 -33.24 -6.89
CA GLU A 10 21.82 -34.21 -7.92
C GLU A 10 21.82 -33.61 -9.33
N SER A 11 21.97 -32.29 -9.47
CA SER A 11 22.10 -31.60 -10.75
C SER A 11 23.38 -30.79 -10.86
N LYS A 12 23.74 -30.39 -12.09
CA LYS A 12 24.77 -29.37 -12.30
C LYS A 12 24.36 -28.05 -11.64
N PRO A 13 25.30 -27.30 -11.02
CA PRO A 13 25.02 -25.96 -10.53
C PRO A 13 24.66 -25.00 -11.67
N ILE A 14 23.84 -24.00 -11.34
CA ILE A 14 23.60 -22.82 -12.17
C ILE A 14 24.30 -21.63 -11.53
N GLU A 15 24.89 -20.79 -12.37
CA GLU A 15 25.58 -19.58 -11.94
C GLU A 15 24.76 -18.36 -12.32
N TYR A 16 24.68 -17.39 -11.41
CA TYR A 16 24.00 -16.13 -11.66
C TYR A 16 24.55 -15.03 -10.75
N GLN A 17 24.27 -13.78 -11.11
CA GLN A 17 24.67 -12.61 -10.36
C GLN A 17 23.42 -11.91 -9.80
N ILE A 18 23.51 -11.45 -8.55
CA ILE A 18 22.46 -10.66 -7.91
C ILE A 18 23.00 -9.25 -7.65
N ILE A 19 22.19 -8.26 -8.00
CA ILE A 19 22.32 -6.88 -7.53
C ILE A 19 21.25 -6.67 -6.47
N LEU A 20 21.66 -6.59 -5.21
CA LEU A 20 20.77 -6.46 -4.06
C LEU A 20 20.74 -5.03 -3.56
N GLU A 21 19.54 -4.45 -3.48
CA GLU A 21 19.31 -3.16 -2.85
C GLU A 21 19.46 -3.20 -1.32
N PRO A 22 19.72 -2.07 -0.64
CA PRO A 22 19.82 -2.01 0.81
C PRO A 22 18.60 -2.58 1.52
N THR A 23 18.78 -3.61 2.35
CA THR A 23 17.70 -4.25 3.13
C THR A 23 17.75 -3.91 4.61
N GLN A 24 18.91 -3.44 5.11
CA GLN A 24 19.20 -3.32 6.55
C GLN A 24 19.09 -4.66 7.32
N GLN A 25 19.10 -5.78 6.60
CA GLN A 25 19.05 -7.14 7.15
C GLN A 25 20.38 -7.86 6.90
N GLN A 26 20.56 -8.99 7.59
CA GLN A 26 21.75 -9.84 7.50
C GLN A 26 21.54 -11.09 6.62
N TRP A 27 20.43 -11.22 5.89
CA TRP A 27 20.21 -12.34 4.97
C TRP A 27 20.48 -11.93 3.52
N LEU A 28 21.02 -12.88 2.76
CA LEU A 28 21.19 -12.77 1.31
C LEU A 28 20.13 -13.63 0.62
N TYR A 29 19.72 -13.22 -0.57
CA TYR A 29 18.73 -13.96 -1.34
C TYR A 29 19.46 -14.86 -2.33
N ALA A 30 19.03 -16.11 -2.41
CA ALA A 30 19.58 -17.06 -3.35
C ALA A 30 18.60 -18.22 -3.57
N LEU A 31 18.79 -18.93 -4.69
CA LEU A 31 18.17 -20.21 -4.94
C LEU A 31 18.80 -21.30 -4.02
N PRO A 32 18.16 -22.47 -3.88
CA PRO A 32 18.60 -23.48 -2.93
C PRO A 32 20.04 -23.95 -3.13
N LEU A 33 20.65 -24.36 -2.01
CA LEU A 33 22.06 -24.78 -1.95
C LEU A 33 22.99 -23.78 -2.62
N ALA A 34 22.77 -22.51 -2.29
CA ALA A 34 23.57 -21.40 -2.73
C ALA A 34 24.98 -21.51 -2.17
N ASP A 35 25.97 -21.54 -3.04
CA ASP A 35 27.36 -21.26 -2.71
C ASP A 35 27.69 -19.83 -3.18
N LEU A 36 28.27 -19.03 -2.29
CA LEU A 36 28.49 -17.61 -2.53
C LEU A 36 29.97 -17.31 -2.57
N THR A 37 30.40 -16.70 -3.67
CA THR A 37 31.74 -16.13 -3.81
C THR A 37 31.78 -14.73 -3.22
N LEU A 38 31.31 -14.58 -1.98
CA LEU A 38 31.27 -13.31 -1.25
C LEU A 38 31.96 -13.46 0.10
N GLY A 39 33.04 -12.72 0.32
CA GLY A 39 33.70 -12.62 1.61
C GLY A 39 32.74 -12.10 2.69
N ALA A 40 32.83 -12.64 3.90
CA ALA A 40 31.91 -12.35 5.01
C ALA A 40 30.45 -12.84 4.84
N SER A 41 30.23 -13.83 3.99
CA SER A 41 28.97 -14.58 3.92
C SER A 41 29.09 -15.95 4.59
N GLY A 42 27.94 -16.55 4.92
CA GLY A 42 27.87 -17.91 5.43
C GLY A 42 26.48 -18.49 5.26
N THR A 43 26.35 -19.76 5.61
CA THR A 43 25.06 -20.47 5.57
C THR A 43 24.72 -20.94 6.96
N THR A 44 23.47 -20.76 7.36
CA THR A 44 22.96 -21.22 8.64
C THR A 44 22.54 -22.69 8.58
N ARG A 45 22.21 -23.28 9.73
CA ARG A 45 21.78 -24.69 9.85
C ARG A 45 20.51 -25.00 9.04
N ASP A 46 19.64 -24.03 8.87
CA ASP A 46 18.40 -24.10 8.10
C ASP A 46 18.60 -23.81 6.61
N PHE A 47 19.85 -23.68 6.15
CA PHE A 47 20.24 -23.37 4.77
C PHE A 47 19.88 -21.95 4.32
N THR A 48 19.75 -21.02 5.27
CA THR A 48 19.61 -19.59 4.99
C THR A 48 20.99 -18.99 4.74
N THR A 49 21.15 -18.29 3.62
CA THR A 49 22.35 -17.53 3.35
C THR A 49 22.34 -16.23 4.14
N ILE A 50 23.43 -15.96 4.86
CA ILE A 50 23.61 -14.79 5.69
C ILE A 50 24.86 -14.01 5.31
N TYR A 51 24.83 -12.72 5.64
CA TYR A 51 25.93 -11.78 5.58
C TYR A 51 26.24 -11.32 7.01
N HIS A 52 27.52 -11.21 7.38
CA HIS A 52 27.89 -10.91 8.77
C HIS A 52 27.44 -9.52 9.24
N THR A 53 27.25 -8.57 8.33
CA THR A 53 26.79 -7.21 8.66
C THR A 53 25.47 -6.88 7.97
N PRO A 54 24.66 -5.95 8.51
CA PRO A 54 23.47 -5.49 7.81
C PRO A 54 23.80 -4.87 6.44
N ILE A 55 23.01 -5.21 5.42
CA ILE A 55 23.19 -4.72 4.05
C ILE A 55 22.66 -3.29 3.94
N ALA A 56 23.53 -2.33 4.26
CA ALA A 56 23.21 -0.90 4.29
C ALA A 56 23.40 -0.18 2.94
N LYS A 57 24.13 -0.80 2.00
CA LYS A 57 24.40 -0.29 0.66
C LYS A 57 24.10 -1.37 -0.37
N ARG A 58 23.93 -0.96 -1.63
CA ARG A 58 23.76 -1.89 -2.74
C ARG A 58 24.95 -2.85 -2.78
N LEU A 59 24.64 -4.14 -2.94
CA LEU A 59 25.60 -5.23 -2.90
C LEU A 59 25.47 -6.07 -4.17
N VAL A 60 26.59 -6.36 -4.82
CA VAL A 60 26.62 -7.25 -5.98
C VAL A 60 27.38 -8.51 -5.61
N TYR A 61 26.81 -9.67 -5.85
CA TYR A 61 27.43 -10.95 -5.54
C TYR A 61 27.05 -12.02 -6.57
N ARG A 62 27.96 -12.98 -6.75
CA ARG A 62 27.73 -14.15 -7.60
C ARG A 62 27.33 -15.33 -6.73
N VAL A 63 26.44 -16.14 -7.27
CA VAL A 63 25.88 -17.31 -6.59
C VAL A 63 25.92 -18.49 -7.54
N GLU A 64 26.33 -19.64 -7.01
CA GLU A 64 26.12 -20.93 -7.63
C GLU A 64 25.02 -21.66 -6.88
N SER A 65 24.02 -22.22 -7.55
CA SER A 65 22.94 -22.95 -6.88
C SER A 65 22.64 -24.27 -7.55
N THR A 66 22.22 -25.26 -6.78
CA THR A 66 21.81 -26.57 -7.31
C THR A 66 20.31 -26.73 -7.14
N LEU A 67 19.60 -27.01 -8.24
CA LEU A 67 18.14 -27.06 -8.26
C LEU A 67 17.56 -28.45 -7.97
N SER A 68 18.28 -29.52 -8.31
CA SER A 68 17.93 -30.89 -7.89
C SER A 68 18.84 -31.31 -6.73
N TYR A 69 18.24 -31.55 -5.57
CA TYR A 69 19.00 -31.83 -4.36
C TYR A 69 18.18 -32.57 -3.32
N LYS A 70 18.89 -33.17 -2.35
CA LYS A 70 18.32 -33.70 -1.10
C LYS A 70 19.07 -33.14 0.09
N ILE A 71 18.34 -32.57 1.05
CA ILE A 71 18.93 -32.05 2.29
C ILE A 71 18.61 -32.99 3.43
N GLU A 72 19.65 -33.53 4.07
CA GLU A 72 19.54 -34.44 5.21
C GLU A 72 18.56 -35.62 4.99
N PRO A 73 18.69 -36.39 3.89
CA PRO A 73 17.74 -37.47 3.58
C PRO A 73 17.77 -38.63 4.55
N GLN A 74 18.90 -38.87 5.23
CA GLN A 74 19.09 -40.03 6.08
C GLN A 74 18.49 -39.85 7.47
N GLN A 75 18.91 -38.81 8.20
CA GLN A 75 18.48 -38.60 9.58
C GLN A 75 18.50 -37.12 9.95
N LEU A 76 17.50 -36.71 10.73
CA LEU A 76 17.45 -35.39 11.36
C LEU A 76 17.91 -35.52 12.82
N PRO A 77 18.88 -34.69 13.28
CA PRO A 77 19.27 -34.66 14.69
C PRO A 77 18.05 -34.44 15.61
N SER A 78 17.98 -35.17 16.72
CA SER A 78 16.80 -35.19 17.62
C SER A 78 16.36 -33.81 18.07
N TRP A 79 17.29 -32.95 18.50
CA TRP A 79 16.99 -31.57 18.91
C TRP A 79 16.38 -30.73 17.77
N PHE A 80 16.85 -30.92 16.54
CA PHE A 80 16.39 -30.16 15.37
C PHE A 80 15.04 -30.69 14.90
N ARG A 81 14.83 -32.00 14.99
CA ARG A 81 13.53 -32.63 14.82
C ARG A 81 12.52 -32.08 15.82
N GLN A 82 12.87 -32.05 17.11
CA GLN A 82 11.99 -31.54 18.16
C GLN A 82 11.63 -30.07 17.93
N ARG A 83 12.62 -29.21 17.63
CA ARG A 83 12.37 -27.79 17.29
C ARG A 83 11.38 -27.63 16.13
N ASN A 84 11.48 -28.47 15.11
CA ASN A 84 10.60 -28.44 13.94
C ASN A 84 9.30 -29.22 14.13
N LEU A 85 9.05 -29.80 15.32
CA LEU A 85 7.79 -30.38 15.74
C LEU A 85 7.08 -29.53 16.81
N SER A 86 7.81 -28.65 17.50
CA SER A 86 7.28 -27.84 18.59
C SER A 86 6.15 -26.92 18.13
N LEU A 87 5.09 -26.91 18.95
CA LEU A 87 3.94 -26.00 18.86
C LEU A 87 3.69 -25.43 20.27
N PRO A 88 3.22 -24.17 20.38
CA PRO A 88 2.83 -23.61 21.67
C PRO A 88 1.59 -24.32 22.22
N GLU A 89 1.57 -24.58 23.53
CA GLU A 89 0.42 -25.19 24.20
C GLU A 89 -0.77 -24.21 24.29
N GLY A 90 -1.99 -24.75 24.18
CA GLY A 90 -3.22 -23.96 24.35
C GLY A 90 -3.57 -23.04 23.18
N TYR A 91 -3.07 -23.33 21.97
CA TYR A 91 -3.43 -22.64 20.73
C TYR A 91 -3.87 -23.63 19.65
N ASN A 92 -4.77 -23.18 18.76
CA ASN A 92 -5.20 -23.88 17.54
C ASN A 92 -5.67 -25.33 17.80
N SER A 93 -6.46 -25.52 18.86
CA SER A 93 -6.88 -26.83 19.36
C SER A 93 -7.62 -27.68 18.31
N LYS A 94 -8.43 -27.06 17.43
CA LYS A 94 -9.16 -27.78 16.37
C LYS A 94 -8.20 -28.33 15.33
N THR A 95 -7.24 -27.51 14.90
CA THR A 95 -6.21 -27.92 13.94
C THR A 95 -5.35 -29.02 14.50
N VAL A 96 -4.91 -28.89 15.76
CA VAL A 96 -4.10 -29.93 16.43
C VAL A 96 -4.88 -31.26 16.50
N ALA A 97 -6.14 -31.22 16.95
CA ALA A 97 -6.97 -32.41 17.04
C ALA A 97 -7.20 -33.07 15.66
N MET A 98 -7.45 -32.26 14.62
CA MET A 98 -7.63 -32.79 13.26
C MET A 98 -6.36 -33.45 12.72
N ALA A 99 -5.20 -32.83 12.91
CA ALA A 99 -3.92 -33.37 12.48
C ALA A 99 -3.57 -34.68 13.19
N GLN A 100 -3.80 -34.75 14.50
CA GLN A 100 -3.62 -35.98 15.30
C GLN A 100 -4.60 -37.08 14.86
N LYS A 101 -5.85 -36.72 14.54
CA LYS A 101 -6.82 -37.68 13.99
C LYS A 101 -6.34 -38.29 12.68
N TRP A 102 -5.87 -37.48 11.72
CA TRP A 102 -5.36 -38.01 10.44
C TRP A 102 -4.15 -38.91 10.64
N ARG A 103 -3.30 -38.58 11.63
CA ARG A 103 -2.17 -39.43 11.99
C ARG A 103 -2.62 -40.76 12.60
N ALA A 104 -3.62 -40.74 13.48
CA ALA A 104 -4.18 -41.93 14.13
C ALA A 104 -4.92 -42.85 13.15
N GLU A 105 -5.48 -42.31 12.06
CA GLU A 105 -6.04 -43.08 10.93
C GLU A 105 -4.98 -43.85 10.12
N GLY A 106 -3.70 -43.79 10.50
CA GLY A 106 -2.60 -44.54 9.88
C GLY A 106 -2.05 -43.90 8.61
N ALA A 107 -2.39 -42.64 8.32
CA ALA A 107 -1.91 -41.95 7.14
C ALA A 107 -0.39 -41.75 7.18
N ARG A 108 0.28 -42.10 6.07
CA ARG A 108 1.70 -41.81 5.85
C ARG A 108 1.92 -40.30 5.69
N PRO A 109 3.11 -39.75 6.01
CA PRO A 109 3.38 -38.32 5.89
C PRO A 109 3.00 -37.70 4.53
N GLY A 110 3.36 -38.38 3.43
CA GLY A 110 2.96 -37.95 2.07
C GLY A 110 1.44 -37.85 1.89
N GLN A 111 0.69 -38.83 2.41
CA GLN A 111 -0.78 -38.83 2.32
C GLN A 111 -1.40 -37.69 3.13
N ILE A 112 -0.81 -37.33 4.28
CA ILE A 112 -1.26 -36.20 5.10
C ILE A 112 -1.05 -34.88 4.35
N ILE A 113 0.10 -34.72 3.69
CA ILE A 113 0.41 -33.56 2.85
C ILE A 113 -0.61 -33.47 1.71
N ASP A 114 -0.79 -34.55 0.95
CA ASP A 114 -1.71 -34.58 -0.21
C ASP A 114 -3.16 -34.31 0.21
N ARG A 115 -3.59 -34.85 1.35
CA ARG A 115 -4.94 -34.62 1.89
C ARG A 115 -5.14 -33.17 2.32
N PHE A 116 -4.13 -32.55 2.94
CA PHE A 116 -4.17 -31.13 3.30
C PHE A 116 -4.26 -30.25 2.05
N LEU A 117 -3.38 -30.48 1.07
CA LEU A 117 -3.38 -29.73 -0.19
C LEU A 117 -4.73 -29.87 -0.92
N SER A 118 -5.27 -31.09 -0.98
CA SER A 118 -6.59 -31.35 -1.58
C SER A 118 -7.74 -30.69 -0.81
N MET A 119 -7.63 -30.54 0.50
CA MET A 119 -8.62 -29.81 1.31
C MET A 119 -8.61 -28.32 0.97
N ILE A 120 -7.42 -27.70 0.94
CA ILE A 120 -7.35 -26.26 0.66
C ILE A 120 -7.76 -25.93 -0.77
N THR A 121 -7.38 -26.73 -1.76
CA THR A 121 -7.73 -26.50 -3.17
C THR A 121 -9.24 -26.51 -3.43
N ARG A 122 -10.04 -27.22 -2.62
CA ARG A 122 -11.49 -27.34 -2.82
C ARG A 122 -12.28 -26.18 -2.22
N ASP A 123 -11.93 -25.74 -1.02
CA ASP A 123 -12.83 -24.92 -0.19
C ASP A 123 -12.27 -23.53 0.18
N TYR A 124 -11.07 -23.17 -0.30
CA TYR A 124 -10.36 -21.97 0.16
C TYR A 124 -10.13 -20.95 -0.95
N THR A 125 -9.87 -19.70 -0.59
CA THR A 125 -9.69 -18.60 -1.53
C THR A 125 -8.39 -17.84 -1.25
N TYR A 126 -7.64 -17.54 -2.31
CA TYR A 126 -6.47 -16.67 -2.22
C TYR A 126 -6.88 -15.21 -2.33
N THR A 127 -6.59 -14.39 -1.32
CA THR A 127 -6.86 -12.94 -1.29
C THR A 127 -5.81 -12.18 -0.50
N LEU A 128 -5.48 -10.96 -0.94
CA LEU A 128 -4.62 -10.03 -0.21
C LEU A 128 -5.39 -9.21 0.83
N GLU A 129 -6.72 -9.21 0.75
CA GLU A 129 -7.63 -8.57 1.71
C GLU A 129 -8.16 -9.62 2.69
N ALA A 130 -7.25 -10.31 3.36
CA ALA A 130 -7.60 -11.36 4.31
C ALA A 130 -8.26 -10.76 5.57
N PRO A 131 -9.30 -11.39 6.14
CA PRO A 131 -9.86 -10.97 7.42
C PRO A 131 -8.81 -11.00 8.53
N LEU A 132 -8.97 -10.12 9.53
CA LEU A 132 -8.14 -10.17 10.73
C LEU A 132 -8.39 -11.49 11.48
N LEU A 133 -7.31 -12.12 11.91
CA LEU A 133 -7.34 -13.36 12.67
C LEU A 133 -7.13 -13.06 14.15
N ALA A 134 -7.78 -13.83 15.02
CA ALA A 134 -7.65 -13.67 16.46
C ALA A 134 -6.51 -14.54 17.00
N ARG A 135 -6.57 -14.84 18.30
CA ARG A 135 -5.56 -15.61 19.03
C ARG A 135 -5.25 -16.97 18.38
N ASP A 136 -6.28 -17.71 17.97
CA ASP A 136 -6.16 -19.03 17.32
C ASP A 136 -6.17 -18.89 15.81
N SER A 137 -5.19 -18.15 15.28
CA SER A 137 -5.17 -17.71 13.89
C SER A 137 -5.23 -18.83 12.86
N VAL A 138 -4.64 -20.00 13.15
CA VAL A 138 -4.71 -21.16 12.24
C VAL A 138 -6.08 -21.81 12.28
N ASP A 139 -6.71 -21.91 13.45
CA ASP A 139 -8.09 -22.41 13.55
C ASP A 139 -9.07 -21.47 12.85
N ASP A 140 -8.92 -20.16 13.06
CA ASP A 140 -9.74 -19.14 12.41
C ASP A 140 -9.60 -19.22 10.89
N PHE A 141 -8.37 -19.36 10.40
CA PHE A 141 -8.14 -19.48 8.96
C PHE A 141 -8.70 -20.79 8.37
N LEU A 142 -8.36 -21.95 8.95
CA LEU A 142 -8.74 -23.26 8.38
C LEU A 142 -10.23 -23.56 8.49
N TRP A 143 -10.86 -23.17 9.60
CA TRP A 143 -12.20 -23.63 9.92
C TRP A 143 -13.26 -22.54 9.76
N ASN A 144 -12.88 -21.26 9.78
CA ASN A 144 -13.82 -20.13 9.68
C ASN A 144 -13.66 -19.35 8.38
N THR A 145 -12.56 -18.60 8.21
CA THR A 145 -12.44 -17.62 7.11
C THR A 145 -12.15 -18.26 5.77
N LYS A 146 -11.29 -19.29 5.73
CA LYS A 146 -10.84 -20.01 4.52
C LYS A 146 -10.34 -19.10 3.40
N ALA A 147 -9.95 -17.87 3.74
CA ALA A 147 -9.52 -16.84 2.81
C ALA A 147 -8.26 -16.17 3.36
N GLY A 148 -7.18 -16.17 2.57
CA GLY A 148 -5.89 -15.69 3.02
C GLY A 148 -4.87 -15.54 1.90
N TYR A 149 -3.65 -15.15 2.26
CA TYR A 149 -2.49 -15.03 1.38
C TYR A 149 -1.37 -16.00 1.78
N CYS A 150 -0.23 -15.95 1.10
CA CYS A 150 0.85 -16.95 1.23
C CYS A 150 1.25 -17.31 2.67
N GLU A 151 1.39 -16.32 3.57
CA GLU A 151 1.75 -16.59 4.98
C GLU A 151 0.68 -17.39 5.73
N HIS A 152 -0.60 -17.17 5.45
CA HIS A 152 -1.71 -17.91 6.07
C HIS A 152 -1.64 -19.39 5.71
N TYR A 153 -1.50 -19.67 4.42
CA TYR A 153 -1.41 -21.04 3.91
C TYR A 153 -0.13 -21.75 4.38
N ALA A 154 1.03 -21.08 4.32
CA ALA A 154 2.30 -21.66 4.77
C ALA A 154 2.28 -21.94 6.28
N SER A 155 1.80 -20.98 7.09
CA SER A 155 1.71 -21.13 8.55
C SER A 155 0.73 -22.24 8.94
N ALA A 156 -0.46 -22.25 8.35
CA ALA A 156 -1.48 -23.26 8.63
C ALA A 156 -1.01 -24.67 8.26
N PHE A 157 -0.36 -24.81 7.10
CA PHE A 157 0.24 -26.06 6.68
C PHE A 157 1.32 -26.53 7.67
N VAL A 158 2.25 -25.66 8.06
CA VAL A 158 3.33 -26.02 8.99
C VAL A 158 2.77 -26.43 10.35
N VAL A 159 1.80 -25.68 10.89
CA VAL A 159 1.16 -26.04 12.17
C VAL A 159 0.46 -27.40 12.08
N PHE A 160 -0.27 -27.65 10.99
CA PHE A 160 -0.92 -28.93 10.76
C PHE A 160 0.09 -30.09 10.68
N MET A 161 1.15 -29.93 9.89
CA MET A 161 2.19 -30.97 9.73
C MET A 161 2.89 -31.28 11.05
N ARG A 162 3.23 -30.24 11.83
CA ARG A 162 3.84 -30.40 13.16
C ARG A 162 2.94 -31.17 14.11
N ALA A 163 1.65 -30.81 14.15
CA ALA A 163 0.66 -31.50 14.98
C ALA A 163 0.43 -32.96 14.54
N ALA A 164 0.65 -33.27 13.26
CA ALA A 164 0.63 -34.63 12.72
C ALA A 164 1.94 -35.42 12.95
N GLY A 165 2.93 -34.83 13.63
CA GLY A 165 4.22 -35.47 13.90
C GLY A 165 5.23 -35.41 12.75
N ILE A 166 5.01 -34.53 11.77
CA ILE A 166 5.90 -34.31 10.62
C ILE A 166 6.70 -33.03 10.87
N PRO A 167 8.05 -33.10 10.95
CA PRO A 167 8.85 -31.90 11.16
C PRO A 167 8.68 -30.93 10.00
N ALA A 168 8.30 -29.70 10.29
CA ALA A 168 7.99 -28.71 9.27
C ALA A 168 8.44 -27.29 9.67
N ARG A 169 8.69 -26.43 8.69
CA ARG A 169 9.07 -25.03 8.89
C ARG A 169 8.55 -24.13 7.78
N VAL A 170 8.32 -22.86 8.13
CA VAL A 170 8.01 -21.81 7.16
C VAL A 170 9.32 -21.30 6.58
N VAL A 171 9.34 -21.04 5.27
CA VAL A 171 10.43 -20.35 4.58
C VAL A 171 9.87 -19.09 3.96
N ALA A 172 10.55 -17.97 4.19
CA ALA A 172 10.19 -16.66 3.66
C ALA A 172 11.26 -16.19 2.67
N GLY A 173 10.83 -15.60 1.57
CA GLY A 173 11.71 -15.11 0.52
C GLY A 173 10.92 -14.44 -0.59
N TYR A 174 11.35 -14.67 -1.83
CA TYR A 174 10.69 -14.16 -3.03
C TYR A 174 10.45 -15.30 -4.01
N GLN A 175 9.36 -15.20 -4.77
CA GLN A 175 9.03 -16.18 -5.81
C GLN A 175 8.61 -15.45 -7.09
N GLY A 176 9.15 -15.88 -8.22
CA GLY A 176 8.89 -15.28 -9.52
C GLY A 176 9.88 -14.16 -9.84
N GLY A 177 9.35 -12.98 -10.16
CA GLY A 177 10.10 -11.87 -10.74
C GLY A 177 9.72 -11.61 -12.20
N GLU A 178 10.05 -10.42 -12.67
CA GLU A 178 9.77 -9.96 -14.03
C GLU A 178 11.03 -10.04 -14.87
N LYS A 179 10.99 -10.79 -15.98
CA LYS A 179 12.10 -10.82 -16.92
C LYS A 179 12.14 -9.50 -17.71
N ILE A 180 13.22 -8.76 -17.58
CA ILE A 180 13.50 -7.52 -18.29
C ILE A 180 14.79 -7.75 -19.09
N GLU A 181 14.64 -7.92 -20.41
CA GLU A 181 15.76 -8.22 -21.32
C GLU A 181 16.62 -9.39 -20.80
N ASP A 182 17.82 -9.08 -20.30
CA ASP A 182 18.84 -10.02 -19.87
C ASP A 182 18.86 -10.28 -18.35
N PHE A 183 17.97 -9.66 -17.57
CA PHE A 183 17.90 -9.87 -16.12
C PHE A 183 16.47 -10.12 -15.62
N ILE A 184 16.37 -10.61 -14.38
CA ILE A 184 15.09 -10.79 -13.69
C ILE A 184 15.02 -9.76 -12.57
N GLN A 185 14.02 -8.89 -12.62
CA GLN A 185 13.74 -7.94 -11.57
C GLN A 185 12.82 -8.59 -10.52
N VAL A 186 13.29 -8.65 -9.28
CA VAL A 186 12.50 -9.13 -8.13
C VAL A 186 12.14 -7.94 -7.26
N SER A 187 10.85 -7.70 -7.07
CA SER A 187 10.31 -6.57 -6.30
C SER A 187 9.75 -7.01 -4.96
N GLN A 188 9.46 -6.05 -4.07
CA GLN A 188 8.80 -6.34 -2.79
C GLN A 188 7.41 -6.99 -2.96
N ALA A 189 6.73 -6.74 -4.08
CA ALA A 189 5.46 -7.37 -4.40
C ALA A 189 5.58 -8.89 -4.66
N ASP A 190 6.79 -9.38 -4.95
CA ASP A 190 7.08 -10.79 -5.21
C ASP A 190 7.43 -11.56 -3.93
N ALA A 191 7.30 -10.92 -2.77
CA ALA A 191 7.51 -11.56 -1.48
C ALA A 191 6.55 -12.75 -1.32
N HIS A 192 7.11 -13.84 -0.80
CA HIS A 192 6.40 -15.12 -0.73
C HIS A 192 6.84 -15.94 0.47
N ALA A 193 5.90 -16.70 1.00
CA ALA A 193 6.11 -17.66 2.06
C ALA A 193 5.64 -19.04 1.59
N TRP A 194 6.47 -20.05 1.81
CA TRP A 194 6.14 -21.45 1.56
C TRP A 194 6.56 -22.31 2.77
N ALA A 195 6.41 -23.63 2.65
CA ALA A 195 6.76 -24.56 3.70
C ALA A 195 7.82 -25.57 3.27
N GLU A 196 8.53 -26.11 4.24
CA GLU A 196 9.36 -27.29 4.06
C GLU A 196 8.98 -28.33 5.10
N VAL A 197 8.95 -29.59 4.68
CA VAL A 197 8.71 -30.75 5.53
C VAL A 197 9.91 -31.68 5.45
N TRP A 198 10.28 -32.30 6.56
CA TRP A 198 11.28 -33.34 6.56
C TRP A 198 10.61 -34.71 6.48
N LEU A 199 10.98 -35.49 5.47
CA LEU A 199 10.49 -36.85 5.24
C LEU A 199 11.68 -37.82 5.32
N GLU A 200 11.51 -38.89 6.08
CA GLU A 200 12.55 -39.92 6.20
C GLU A 200 12.86 -40.55 4.84
N GLY A 201 14.14 -40.63 4.48
CA GLY A 201 14.61 -41.12 3.18
C GLY A 201 14.61 -40.08 2.05
N GLU A 202 13.80 -39.02 2.13
CA GLU A 202 13.74 -37.94 1.13
C GLU A 202 14.47 -36.66 1.58
N GLY A 203 14.46 -36.37 2.89
CA GLY A 203 15.04 -35.17 3.48
C GLY A 203 14.06 -34.00 3.55
N TRP A 204 14.60 -32.78 3.63
CA TRP A 204 13.79 -31.56 3.55
C TRP A 204 13.25 -31.39 2.14
N LYS A 205 11.92 -31.36 2.05
CA LYS A 205 11.15 -31.21 0.82
C LYS A 205 10.35 -29.93 0.88
N ARG A 206 10.49 -29.12 -0.16
CA ARG A 206 9.67 -27.92 -0.37
C ARG A 206 8.24 -28.31 -0.68
N VAL A 207 7.30 -27.67 0.02
CA VAL A 207 5.87 -27.71 -0.28
C VAL A 207 5.36 -26.28 -0.31
N ASP A 208 4.71 -25.89 -1.40
CA ASP A 208 4.06 -24.59 -1.50
C ASP A 208 2.54 -24.78 -1.53
N PRO A 209 1.84 -24.63 -0.38
CA PRO A 209 0.39 -24.72 -0.34
C PRO A 209 -0.30 -23.64 -1.19
N THR A 210 0.35 -22.49 -1.41
CA THR A 210 -0.19 -21.42 -2.26
C THR A 210 -0.22 -21.82 -3.73
N ALA A 211 0.77 -22.61 -4.17
CA ALA A 211 0.80 -23.14 -5.53
C ALA A 211 -0.42 -24.03 -5.85
N ALA A 212 -0.95 -24.72 -4.83
CA ALA A 212 -2.12 -25.59 -4.97
C ALA A 212 -3.45 -24.81 -5.07
N ILE A 213 -3.53 -23.58 -4.56
CA ILE A 213 -4.74 -22.75 -4.57
C ILE A 213 -4.73 -21.69 -5.69
N ALA A 214 -3.55 -21.17 -6.02
CA ALA A 214 -3.37 -20.10 -7.00
C ALA A 214 -2.18 -20.43 -7.92
N PRO A 215 -2.29 -21.46 -8.79
CA PRO A 215 -1.19 -21.87 -9.67
C PRO A 215 -0.73 -20.74 -10.61
N GLU A 216 -1.62 -19.82 -10.97
CA GLU A 216 -1.28 -18.63 -11.78
C GLU A 216 -0.40 -17.63 -11.03
N ARG A 217 -0.47 -17.58 -9.68
CA ARG A 217 0.47 -16.77 -8.89
C ARG A 217 1.90 -17.28 -9.07
N VAL A 218 2.07 -18.60 -9.16
CA VAL A 218 3.38 -19.23 -9.31
C VAL A 218 3.90 -19.11 -10.74
N ARG A 219 3.01 -19.25 -11.74
CA ARG A 219 3.36 -19.19 -13.17
C ARG A 219 3.56 -17.76 -13.69
N SER A 220 2.76 -16.82 -13.22
CA SER A 220 2.68 -15.46 -13.78
C SER A 220 2.95 -14.35 -12.76
N GLY A 221 3.29 -14.71 -11.52
CA GLY A 221 3.60 -13.77 -10.44
C GLY A 221 2.36 -13.20 -9.73
N VAL A 222 2.59 -12.50 -8.62
CA VAL A 222 1.55 -11.90 -7.76
C VAL A 222 0.62 -10.96 -8.51
N ARG A 223 1.15 -10.26 -9.52
CA ARG A 223 0.46 -9.24 -10.30
C ARG A 223 -0.72 -9.81 -11.11
N ALA A 224 -0.59 -11.04 -11.63
CA ALA A 224 -1.66 -11.68 -12.40
C ALA A 224 -2.91 -12.01 -11.55
N VAL A 225 -2.75 -12.22 -10.24
CA VAL A 225 -3.86 -12.49 -9.31
C VAL A 225 -4.51 -11.19 -8.82
N PHE A 226 -3.72 -10.13 -8.66
CA PHE A 226 -4.22 -8.81 -8.27
C PHE A 226 -5.22 -8.26 -9.30
N ASP A 227 -4.91 -8.36 -10.59
CA ASP A 227 -5.76 -7.85 -11.67
C ASP A 227 -7.10 -8.60 -11.79
N ARG A 228 -7.22 -9.81 -11.22
CA ARG A 228 -8.45 -10.63 -11.26
C ARG A 228 -9.36 -10.45 -10.05
N SER A 229 -8.79 -10.17 -8.87
CA SER A 229 -9.53 -10.02 -7.61
C SER A 229 -10.24 -8.66 -7.51
N VAL A 230 -9.69 -7.63 -8.15
CA VAL A 230 -10.36 -6.34 -8.30
C VAL A 230 -11.15 -6.35 -9.62
N ARG A 231 -12.46 -6.66 -9.58
CA ARG A 231 -13.39 -6.27 -10.67
C ARG A 231 -13.52 -4.74 -10.67
N ASN A 232 -12.48 -4.04 -11.07
CA ASN A 232 -12.55 -2.63 -11.36
C ASN A 232 -12.98 -2.48 -12.82
N PRO A 233 -14.09 -1.79 -13.15
CA PRO A 233 -14.41 -1.43 -14.55
C PRO A 233 -13.33 -0.55 -15.22
N LEU A 234 -12.31 -0.15 -14.45
CA LEU A 234 -11.12 0.60 -14.83
C LEU A 234 -9.85 -0.26 -14.85
N SER A 235 -9.93 -1.59 -14.79
CA SER A 235 -8.76 -2.50 -14.90
C SER A 235 -8.21 -2.45 -16.33
N MET A 236 -7.39 -1.44 -16.59
CA MET A 236 -6.86 -1.13 -17.90
C MET A 236 -5.63 -2.00 -18.17
N GLU A 237 -5.86 -3.12 -18.83
CA GLU A 237 -4.87 -3.79 -19.69
C GLU A 237 -4.18 -2.79 -20.64
N ALA A 238 -4.86 -1.67 -20.96
CA ALA A 238 -4.40 -0.60 -21.84
C ALA A 238 -3.25 0.29 -21.29
N TYR A 239 -2.94 0.26 -19.99
CA TYR A 239 -1.96 1.20 -19.40
C TYR A 239 -0.63 0.57 -18.97
N ARG A 240 -0.35 -0.68 -19.36
CA ARG A 240 0.99 -1.28 -19.18
C ARG A 240 2.10 -0.47 -19.86
N HIS A 241 1.76 0.34 -20.86
CA HIS A 241 2.71 1.14 -21.64
C HIS A 241 3.07 2.50 -21.03
N ILE A 242 2.52 2.86 -19.85
CA ILE A 242 2.80 4.16 -19.21
C ILE A 242 3.60 3.94 -17.92
N ASP A 243 4.92 4.03 -18.04
CA ASP A 243 5.90 3.79 -16.96
C ASP A 243 5.61 4.57 -15.67
N LEU A 244 5.12 5.80 -15.78
CA LEU A 244 4.86 6.67 -14.62
C LEU A 244 3.71 6.15 -13.74
N LEU A 245 2.62 5.68 -14.36
CA LEU A 245 1.45 5.18 -13.64
C LEU A 245 1.73 3.81 -13.02
N ASN A 246 2.50 2.98 -13.72
CA ASN A 246 2.97 1.71 -13.17
C ASN A 246 3.88 1.94 -11.94
N ARG A 247 4.82 2.90 -12.01
CA ARG A 247 5.66 3.27 -10.86
C ARG A 247 4.85 3.78 -9.67
N LEU A 248 3.82 4.59 -9.90
CA LEU A 248 3.00 5.17 -8.83
C LEU A 248 2.11 4.11 -8.16
N ARG A 249 1.52 3.20 -8.96
CA ARG A 249 0.79 2.02 -8.46
C ARG A 249 1.70 1.11 -7.65
N LEU A 250 2.89 0.78 -8.16
CA LEU A 250 3.87 -0.08 -7.48
C LEU A 250 4.32 0.52 -6.14
N GLN A 251 4.43 1.85 -6.02
CA GLN A 251 4.76 2.50 -4.74
C GLN A 251 3.63 2.38 -3.71
N ILE A 252 2.37 2.46 -4.16
CA ILE A 252 1.19 2.28 -3.29
C ILE A 252 1.06 0.82 -2.85
N ASP A 253 1.30 -0.15 -3.73
CA ASP A 253 1.22 -1.57 -3.41
C ASP A 253 2.35 -1.99 -2.44
N VAL A 254 3.57 -1.47 -2.65
CA VAL A 254 4.69 -1.64 -1.71
C VAL A 254 4.39 -0.96 -0.37
N PHE A 255 3.71 0.19 -0.37
CA PHE A 255 3.29 0.87 0.85
C PHE A 255 2.23 0.06 1.60
N ASN A 256 1.22 -0.47 0.92
CA ASN A 256 0.17 -1.29 1.54
C ASN A 256 0.72 -2.60 2.09
N TYR A 257 1.60 -3.27 1.35
CA TYR A 257 2.31 -4.46 1.83
C TYR A 257 3.17 -4.11 3.05
N ARG A 258 4.01 -3.07 2.97
CA ARG A 258 4.84 -2.63 4.11
C ARG A 258 4.01 -2.18 5.31
N TRP A 259 2.85 -1.55 5.10
CA TRP A 259 1.94 -1.13 6.15
C TRP A 259 1.29 -2.33 6.82
N GLN A 260 0.80 -3.31 6.06
CA GLN A 260 0.24 -4.55 6.60
C GLN A 260 1.30 -5.36 7.35
N THR A 261 2.50 -5.53 6.80
CA THR A 261 3.60 -6.21 7.51
C THR A 261 4.09 -5.40 8.73
N PHE A 262 4.05 -4.06 8.69
CA PHE A 262 4.43 -3.19 9.82
C PHE A 262 3.39 -3.21 10.94
N VAL A 263 2.09 -3.24 10.61
CA VAL A 263 0.99 -3.32 11.57
C VAL A 263 0.84 -4.74 12.14
N LEU A 264 1.25 -5.78 11.41
CA LEU A 264 1.24 -7.17 11.89
C LEU A 264 2.52 -7.57 12.65
N ASN A 265 3.68 -6.95 12.36
CA ASN A 265 4.89 -7.02 13.21
C ASN A 265 4.96 -5.88 14.25
N TYR A 266 3.81 -5.30 14.60
CA TYR A 266 3.68 -4.20 15.57
C TYR A 266 3.82 -4.72 17.01
N ASN A 267 4.98 -5.30 17.34
CA ASN A 267 5.36 -5.52 18.73
C ASN A 267 5.55 -4.15 19.40
N SER A 268 4.88 -3.96 20.54
CA SER A 268 4.83 -2.73 21.34
C SER A 268 6.22 -2.16 21.71
N ASP A 269 7.28 -2.97 21.61
CA ASP A 269 8.66 -2.58 21.91
C ASP A 269 9.29 -1.64 20.86
N ARG A 270 8.83 -1.66 19.59
CA ARG A 270 9.37 -0.75 18.55
C ARG A 270 8.79 0.65 18.60
N GLN A 271 7.66 0.86 19.29
CA GLN A 271 6.98 2.14 19.37
C GLN A 271 7.79 3.17 20.18
N LEU A 272 8.61 2.71 21.14
CA LEU A 272 9.41 3.60 21.99
C LEU A 272 10.69 4.11 21.32
N SER A 273 11.37 3.28 20.51
CA SER A 273 12.71 3.64 20.01
C SER A 273 12.73 4.65 18.85
N LEU A 274 11.72 4.66 17.98
CA LEU A 274 11.63 5.62 16.88
C LEU A 274 11.23 7.01 17.37
N VAL A 275 10.28 7.09 18.31
CA VAL A 275 9.88 8.36 18.92
C VAL A 275 10.98 8.91 19.83
N GLN A 276 11.68 8.05 20.59
CA GLN A 276 12.84 8.46 21.37
C GLN A 276 14.01 8.95 20.49
N LYS A 277 14.28 8.31 19.34
CA LYS A 277 15.34 8.75 18.43
C LYS A 277 15.05 10.07 17.73
N ILE A 278 13.80 10.30 17.31
CA ILE A 278 13.45 11.49 16.54
C ILE A 278 13.14 12.68 17.46
N PHE A 279 12.55 12.44 18.64
CA PHE A 279 12.01 13.50 19.49
C PHE A 279 12.54 13.50 20.94
N GLY A 280 13.38 12.55 21.34
CA GLY A 280 14.04 12.55 22.66
C GLY A 280 13.11 12.36 23.87
N ALA A 281 11.82 12.11 23.66
CA ALA A 281 10.84 12.01 24.73
C ALA A 281 11.00 10.71 25.52
N LYS A 282 11.22 10.84 26.84
CA LYS A 282 11.44 9.69 27.74
C LYS A 282 10.16 9.20 28.41
N ASN A 283 9.12 10.04 28.49
CA ASN A 283 7.90 9.78 29.25
C ASN A 283 6.62 10.00 28.43
N LEU A 284 5.56 9.23 28.73
CA LEU A 284 4.23 9.29 28.09
C LEU A 284 3.61 10.70 28.05
N TRP A 285 3.78 11.48 29.11
CA TRP A 285 3.25 12.85 29.20
C TRP A 285 3.92 13.82 28.21
N GLN A 286 5.22 13.65 27.91
CA GLN A 286 5.92 14.47 26.92
C GLN A 286 5.42 14.17 25.50
N MET A 287 5.08 12.91 25.22
CA MET A 287 4.50 12.50 23.94
C MET A 287 3.08 13.03 23.77
N ALA A 288 2.24 12.94 24.81
CA ALA A 288 0.89 13.51 24.81
C ALA A 288 0.93 15.03 24.55
N PHE A 289 1.88 15.74 25.19
CA PHE A 289 2.05 17.17 24.98
C PHE A 289 2.47 17.50 23.53
N MET A 290 3.40 16.74 22.94
CA MET A 290 3.81 16.96 21.54
C MET A 290 2.68 16.67 20.53
N VAL A 291 1.94 15.58 20.71
CA VAL A 291 0.79 15.29 19.84
C VAL A 291 -0.26 16.38 19.97
N SER A 292 -0.52 16.84 21.20
CA SER A 292 -1.45 17.94 21.44
C SER A 292 -0.98 19.26 20.80
N SER A 293 0.33 19.56 20.81
CA SER A 293 0.87 20.80 20.24
C SER A 293 0.81 20.80 18.70
N VAL A 294 1.01 19.65 18.06
CA VAL A 294 0.83 19.49 16.61
C VAL A 294 -0.64 19.67 16.23
N ILE A 295 -1.56 19.07 16.99
CA ILE A 295 -3.01 19.23 16.74
C ILE A 295 -3.40 20.70 16.87
N VAL A 296 -2.96 21.39 17.92
CA VAL A 296 -3.22 22.82 18.14
C VAL A 296 -2.65 23.66 16.99
N LEU A 297 -1.44 23.35 16.51
CA LEU A 297 -0.83 24.05 15.38
C LEU A 297 -1.61 23.85 14.08
N CYS A 298 -2.05 22.63 13.79
CA CYS A 298 -2.88 22.33 12.63
C CYS A 298 -4.23 23.06 12.68
N VAL A 299 -4.87 23.10 13.85
CA VAL A 299 -6.12 23.87 14.05
C VAL A 299 -5.88 25.37 13.87
N ALA A 300 -4.79 25.91 14.42
CA ALA A 300 -4.44 27.32 14.26
C ALA A 300 -4.18 27.68 12.79
N ILE A 301 -3.48 26.83 12.04
CA ILE A 301 -3.26 27.00 10.60
C ILE A 301 -4.59 26.93 9.84
N PHE A 302 -5.46 25.98 10.16
CA PHE A 302 -6.78 25.86 9.53
C PHE A 302 -7.63 27.11 9.78
N VAL A 303 -7.68 27.60 11.02
CA VAL A 303 -8.39 28.83 11.37
C VAL A 303 -7.78 30.04 10.66
N LEU A 304 -6.45 30.14 10.61
CA LEU A 304 -5.75 31.20 9.89
C LEU A 304 -6.06 31.16 8.39
N LEU A 305 -6.04 29.99 7.76
CA LEU A 305 -6.38 29.83 6.35
C LEU A 305 -7.86 30.14 6.09
N ALA A 306 -8.76 29.72 6.97
CA ALA A 306 -10.18 30.06 6.89
C ALA A 306 -10.40 31.57 7.03
N TYR A 307 -9.69 32.23 7.96
CA TYR A 307 -9.71 33.68 8.16
C TYR A 307 -9.12 34.43 6.96
N LEU A 308 -8.00 33.97 6.41
CA LEU A 308 -7.38 34.52 5.21
C LEU A 308 -8.23 34.30 3.95
N LYS A 309 -9.09 33.27 3.92
CA LYS A 309 -10.06 33.02 2.85
C LYS A 309 -11.32 33.88 3.00
N GLN A 310 -11.62 34.37 4.21
CA GLN A 310 -12.65 35.39 4.49
C GLN A 310 -12.18 36.81 4.12
N ARG A 311 -11.42 36.99 3.02
CA ARG A 311 -11.24 38.34 2.47
C ARG A 311 -12.61 38.87 2.05
N PRO A 312 -12.97 40.12 2.40
CA PRO A 312 -14.30 40.65 2.14
C PRO A 312 -14.61 40.60 0.66
N ASN A 313 -15.78 40.03 0.36
CA ASN A 313 -16.38 39.87 -0.97
C ASN A 313 -15.92 40.96 -1.94
N ALA A 314 -15.27 40.55 -3.02
CA ALA A 314 -15.05 41.43 -4.17
C ALA A 314 -16.41 42.04 -4.54
N LEU A 315 -16.55 43.37 -4.45
CA LEU A 315 -17.77 44.09 -4.84
C LEU A 315 -18.33 43.50 -6.13
N ALA A 316 -19.62 43.19 -6.11
CA ALA A 316 -20.30 42.53 -7.21
C ALA A 316 -20.05 43.28 -8.55
N PRO A 317 -19.86 42.57 -9.67
CA PRO A 317 -19.43 43.17 -10.94
C PRO A 317 -20.30 44.35 -11.43
N GLU A 318 -21.60 44.31 -11.17
CA GLU A 318 -22.60 45.33 -11.50
C GLU A 318 -22.44 46.60 -10.66
N ILE A 319 -22.12 46.47 -9.37
CA ILE A 319 -21.83 47.62 -8.49
C ILE A 319 -20.54 48.31 -8.92
N LYS A 320 -19.53 47.55 -9.35
CA LYS A 320 -18.30 48.12 -9.93
C LYS A 320 -18.58 48.90 -11.23
N ALA A 321 -19.50 48.41 -12.06
CA ALA A 321 -19.88 49.10 -13.30
C ALA A 321 -20.60 50.43 -13.01
N ILE A 322 -21.57 50.45 -12.08
CA ILE A 322 -22.26 51.68 -11.68
C ILE A 322 -21.31 52.71 -11.07
N ARG A 323 -20.35 52.30 -10.23
CA ARG A 323 -19.33 53.24 -9.70
C ARG A 323 -18.50 53.91 -10.80
N ARG A 324 -18.25 53.23 -11.92
CA ARG A 324 -17.55 53.84 -13.08
C ARG A 324 -18.42 54.89 -13.76
N LEU A 325 -19.71 54.62 -13.90
CA LEU A 325 -20.67 55.58 -14.43
C LEU A 325 -20.80 56.81 -13.52
N GLU A 326 -20.93 56.59 -12.21
CA GLU A 326 -20.99 57.67 -11.20
C GLU A 326 -19.76 58.58 -11.30
N LYS A 327 -18.55 58.02 -11.49
CA LYS A 327 -17.33 58.82 -11.72
C LYS A 327 -17.38 59.63 -13.02
N LYS A 328 -17.99 59.12 -14.09
CA LYS A 328 -18.16 59.85 -15.36
C LYS A 328 -19.17 61.00 -15.22
N ILE A 329 -20.28 60.76 -14.52
CA ILE A 329 -21.33 61.76 -14.26
C ILE A 329 -20.85 62.81 -13.25
N ALA A 330 -20.01 62.43 -12.28
CA ALA A 330 -19.42 63.36 -11.31
C ALA A 330 -18.57 64.46 -11.98
N LYS A 331 -17.94 64.19 -13.13
CA LYS A 331 -17.23 65.20 -13.93
C LYS A 331 -18.15 66.32 -14.45
N LEU A 332 -19.46 66.07 -14.53
CA LEU A 332 -20.48 67.03 -14.92
C LEU A 332 -21.13 67.74 -13.70
N GLY A 333 -20.53 67.60 -12.50
CA GLY A 333 -21.02 68.23 -11.27
C GLY A 333 -22.18 67.51 -10.59
N LEU A 334 -22.55 66.31 -11.06
CA LEU A 334 -23.65 65.51 -10.51
C LEU A 334 -23.11 64.36 -9.67
N VAL A 335 -23.29 64.45 -8.35
CA VAL A 335 -22.89 63.41 -7.38
C VAL A 335 -24.12 62.81 -6.72
N ARG A 336 -24.07 61.49 -6.46
CA ARG A 336 -25.11 60.78 -5.72
C ARG A 336 -25.15 61.25 -4.27
N ARG A 337 -26.33 61.60 -3.77
CA ARG A 337 -26.51 62.07 -2.40
C ARG A 337 -26.46 60.90 -1.41
N PRO A 338 -26.06 61.12 -0.15
CA PRO A 338 -26.21 60.11 0.90
C PRO A 338 -27.68 59.67 1.00
N GLY A 339 -27.93 58.35 0.96
CA GLY A 339 -29.29 57.78 1.00
C GLY A 339 -30.03 57.70 -0.35
N GLU A 340 -29.46 58.24 -1.43
CA GLU A 340 -30.07 58.19 -2.77
C GLU A 340 -29.77 56.85 -3.45
N THR A 341 -30.81 56.19 -3.98
CA THR A 341 -30.66 54.93 -4.73
C THR A 341 -30.06 55.17 -6.12
N VAL A 342 -29.51 54.13 -6.75
CA VAL A 342 -29.00 54.21 -8.13
C VAL A 342 -30.10 54.66 -9.11
N SER A 343 -31.33 54.15 -8.92
CA SER A 343 -32.49 54.54 -9.73
C SER A 343 -32.84 56.02 -9.57
N GLN A 344 -32.88 56.52 -8.32
CA GLN A 344 -33.14 57.94 -8.04
C GLN A 344 -32.04 58.84 -8.63
N PHE A 345 -30.78 58.44 -8.50
CA PHE A 345 -29.65 59.19 -9.03
C PHE A 345 -29.65 59.27 -10.55
N LEU A 346 -29.84 58.15 -11.25
CA LEU A 346 -29.83 58.11 -12.71
C LEU A 346 -31.04 58.84 -13.31
N THR A 347 -32.21 58.76 -12.67
CA THR A 347 -33.39 59.54 -13.05
C THR A 347 -33.14 61.04 -12.87
N ARG A 348 -32.59 61.46 -11.72
CA ARG A 348 -32.20 62.86 -11.47
C ARG A 348 -31.14 63.36 -12.46
N ALA A 349 -30.15 62.52 -12.78
CA ALA A 349 -29.13 62.84 -13.76
C ALA A 349 -29.72 62.97 -15.18
N GLY A 350 -30.69 62.13 -15.54
CA GLY A 350 -31.41 62.21 -16.82
C GLY A 350 -32.17 63.52 -16.99
N HIS A 351 -32.81 64.05 -15.95
CA HIS A 351 -33.47 65.37 -16.01
C HIS A 351 -32.50 66.54 -16.22
N ARG A 352 -31.26 66.42 -15.75
CA ARG A 352 -30.21 67.46 -15.90
C ARG A 352 -29.40 67.31 -17.19
N LEU A 353 -29.42 66.14 -17.80
CA LEU A 353 -28.69 65.78 -19.02
C LEU A 353 -29.68 65.23 -20.07
N PRO A 354 -30.54 66.08 -20.67
CA PRO A 354 -31.63 65.63 -21.54
C PRO A 354 -31.14 64.89 -22.80
N ARG A 355 -29.92 65.20 -23.28
CA ARG A 355 -29.30 64.51 -24.42
C ARG A 355 -28.87 63.08 -24.10
N GLN A 356 -28.64 62.76 -22.83
CA GLN A 356 -28.18 61.46 -22.37
C GLN A 356 -29.25 60.69 -21.57
N ALA A 357 -30.42 61.30 -21.34
CA ALA A 357 -31.51 60.73 -20.55
C ALA A 357 -31.90 59.31 -21.01
N LYS A 358 -32.04 59.09 -22.33
CA LYS A 358 -32.35 57.76 -22.89
C LYS A 358 -31.28 56.72 -22.57
N SER A 359 -30.00 57.08 -22.70
CA SER A 359 -28.88 56.19 -22.39
C SER A 359 -28.80 55.84 -20.90
N LEU A 360 -29.05 56.82 -20.02
CA LEU A 360 -29.09 56.59 -18.57
C LEU A 360 -30.25 55.68 -18.15
N GLN A 361 -31.40 55.80 -18.81
CA GLN A 361 -32.57 54.95 -18.58
C GLN A 361 -32.33 53.50 -19.03
N GLU A 362 -31.68 53.30 -20.18
CA GLU A 362 -31.29 51.96 -20.66
C GLU A 362 -30.27 51.27 -19.73
N ILE A 363 -29.30 52.05 -19.21
CA ILE A 363 -28.34 51.57 -18.23
C ILE A 363 -29.03 51.18 -16.92
N LEU A 364 -30.00 51.98 -16.46
CA LEU A 364 -30.78 51.68 -15.26
C LEU A 364 -31.57 50.36 -15.42
N LEU A 365 -32.26 50.17 -16.55
CA LEU A 365 -33.02 48.95 -16.84
C LEU A 365 -32.12 47.71 -16.84
N ASN A 366 -30.94 47.78 -17.46
CA ASN A 366 -30.00 46.66 -17.46
C ASN A 366 -29.41 46.41 -16.06
N PHE A 367 -29.17 47.45 -15.26
CA PHE A 367 -28.74 47.31 -13.88
C PHE A 367 -29.81 46.63 -13.01
N GLU A 368 -31.08 47.02 -13.16
CA GLU A 368 -32.20 46.43 -12.42
C GLU A 368 -32.42 44.96 -12.81
N LYS A 369 -32.29 44.61 -14.10
CA LYS A 369 -32.36 43.21 -14.56
C LYS A 369 -31.25 42.33 -13.99
N VAL A 370 -30.02 42.85 -13.90
CA VAL A 370 -28.89 42.10 -13.32
C VAL A 370 -29.03 41.98 -11.81
N THR A 371 -29.38 43.07 -11.13
CA THR A 371 -29.34 43.17 -9.66
C THR A 371 -30.59 42.60 -8.99
N TYR A 372 -31.78 42.90 -9.53
CA TYR A 372 -33.05 42.55 -8.90
C TYR A 372 -33.78 41.38 -9.58
N GLN A 373 -33.52 41.14 -10.87
CA GLN A 373 -34.14 40.02 -11.61
C GLN A 373 -33.17 38.84 -11.83
N ASN A 374 -31.95 38.92 -11.32
CA ASN A 374 -30.91 37.89 -11.41
C ASN A 374 -30.66 37.37 -12.84
N GLN A 375 -30.63 38.28 -13.82
CA GLN A 375 -30.37 37.97 -15.24
C GLN A 375 -28.93 38.36 -15.64
N PRO A 376 -27.92 37.49 -15.41
CA PRO A 376 -26.51 37.84 -15.59
C PRO A 376 -26.12 38.13 -17.05
N GLN A 377 -26.89 37.66 -18.03
CA GLN A 377 -26.68 37.96 -19.45
C GLN A 377 -26.67 39.46 -19.78
N HIS A 378 -27.34 40.29 -18.97
CA HIS A 378 -27.40 41.74 -19.17
C HIS A 378 -26.17 42.48 -18.61
N LEU A 379 -25.27 41.80 -17.88
CA LEU A 379 -24.06 42.41 -17.30
C LEU A 379 -23.08 42.88 -18.38
N THR A 380 -22.94 42.14 -19.48
CA THR A 380 -22.07 42.52 -20.60
C THR A 380 -22.60 43.77 -21.28
N ALA A 381 -23.90 43.81 -21.57
CA ALA A 381 -24.58 44.98 -22.14
C ALA A 381 -24.45 46.21 -21.22
N LEU A 382 -24.64 46.03 -19.91
CA LEU A 382 -24.46 47.09 -18.89
C LEU A 382 -23.05 47.68 -18.93
N LYS A 383 -22.01 46.84 -18.98
CA LYS A 383 -20.61 47.30 -19.06
C LYS A 383 -20.34 48.06 -20.36
N THR A 384 -20.78 47.52 -21.50
CA THR A 384 -20.59 48.15 -22.81
C THR A 384 -21.28 49.52 -22.91
N GLN A 385 -22.51 49.64 -22.42
CA GLN A 385 -23.24 50.91 -22.40
C GLN A 385 -22.55 51.94 -21.51
N ILE A 386 -22.07 51.53 -20.33
CA ILE A 386 -21.33 52.42 -19.41
C ILE A 386 -19.97 52.82 -20.01
N GLU A 387 -19.31 51.97 -20.79
CA GLU A 387 -18.07 52.30 -21.50
C GLU A 387 -18.32 53.32 -22.62
N GLN A 388 -19.36 53.11 -23.42
CA GLN A 388 -19.76 53.99 -24.52
C GLN A 388 -20.39 55.32 -24.05
N PHE A 389 -20.83 55.41 -22.79
CA PHE A 389 -21.35 56.63 -22.21
C PHE A 389 -20.29 57.75 -22.25
N LYS A 390 -20.57 58.78 -23.05
CA LYS A 390 -19.77 60.01 -23.16
C LYS A 390 -20.50 61.13 -22.41
N ALA A 391 -19.89 61.60 -21.32
CA ALA A 391 -20.30 62.81 -20.63
C ALA A 391 -20.07 64.00 -21.58
N ARG A 392 -21.15 64.60 -22.10
CA ARG A 392 -21.13 65.72 -23.05
C ARG A 392 -22.16 66.77 -22.67
#